data_AF-A0A1R2B808-F1
#
_entry.id   AF-A0A1R2B808-F1
#
_cell.length_a   1.000
_cell.length_b   1.000
_cell.length_c   1.000
_cell.angle_alpha   90.00
_cell.angle_beta   90.00
_cell.angle_gamma   90.00
#
_symmetry.space_group_name_H-M   'P 1'
#
loop_
_entity.id
_entity.type
_entity.pdbx_description
1 polymer ?
#
loop_
_entity_poly.entity_id
_entity_poly.type
_entity_poly.pdbx_seq_one_letter_code
_entity_poly.pdbx_strand_id
1 'polypeptide(L)'
;MEFYSCQYDYCQEEPEFICVCNNHNSAYCKKHLNIHIAKGDDHDVIPNYTEISLKDKEIFSIQCTISLRKLESIQLKILEFGQEKLNKINQLIKEELENVLKTESIIRKAIGFVYKKQKIVKKINLSEEEKFINRYLKTPKNLIEDLKNKENKIWSEFGMLEDFKVIIEENATLKKEIEKMSNLLNEKNEQIIKLANESVKNNLLFEANKLEYREKQYKGDDNFESTEMCFFKYDSNNLYIINIFSGNDSVLNLNTSEKFGGHPAFCQISEKKIFIHGGYTSEYLSSSHIVDLENKKIEKKANNICRTNIGQMSLYNGNIYVFGGTHDKVLSFSYKYSLNLNKWEQIASLPNPSRSNCTILDDEKIILSGFQLSSVLVYDISKNSYSFFGNVEPNNHKFICKSDKNLYVFEGNKLYESLLKPQLSFSITNLSIYLNSEMRSFSIRNKQCVYILLDDLKIYVFNLATKEMSILRSVKIQ
;
A
#
# COMPACT_ATOMS: atom_id res chain seq x y z
N MET A 1 -41.07 -0.84 14.66
CA MET A 1 -41.07 -1.49 13.33
C MET A 1 -40.07 -0.72 12.50
N GLU A 2 -38.96 -1.35 12.12
CA GLU A 2 -37.97 -0.71 11.25
C GLU A 2 -38.42 -0.89 9.80
N PHE A 3 -38.72 0.23 9.14
CA PHE A 3 -39.04 0.25 7.72
C PHE A 3 -37.76 0.52 6.95
N TYR A 4 -37.10 -0.55 6.51
CA TYR A 4 -35.86 -0.45 5.72
C TYR A 4 -36.09 -0.02 4.27
N SER A 5 -37.35 -0.01 3.84
CA SER A 5 -37.75 0.37 2.50
C SER A 5 -39.16 0.92 2.55
N CYS A 6 -39.49 1.74 1.56
CA CYS A 6 -40.86 2.13 1.30
C CYS A 6 -41.77 0.89 1.16
N GLN A 7 -42.93 0.90 1.81
CA GLN A 7 -43.87 -0.22 1.88
C GLN A 7 -44.64 -0.49 0.57
N TYR A 8 -44.26 0.18 -0.50
CA TYR A 8 -44.80 -0.07 -1.83
C TYR A 8 -43.95 -1.15 -2.50
N ASP A 9 -44.58 -2.21 -3.01
CA ASP A 9 -43.85 -3.33 -3.61
C ASP A 9 -42.86 -2.83 -4.67
N TYR A 10 -41.65 -3.38 -4.62
CA TYR A 10 -40.53 -3.07 -5.52
C TYR A 10 -39.94 -1.65 -5.39
N CYS A 11 -40.39 -0.82 -4.44
CA CYS A 11 -39.76 0.46 -4.17
C CYS A 11 -38.47 0.29 -3.36
N GLN A 12 -37.37 0.86 -3.87
CA GLN A 12 -36.05 0.85 -3.21
C GLN A 12 -35.70 2.21 -2.59
N GLU A 13 -36.62 3.17 -2.58
CA GLU A 13 -36.39 4.49 -1.99
C GLU A 13 -36.56 4.42 -0.46
N GLU A 14 -35.77 5.21 0.26
CA GLU A 14 -35.86 5.35 1.70
C GLU A 14 -37.21 5.99 2.08
N PRO A 15 -37.89 5.46 3.11
CA PRO A 15 -39.16 6.02 3.53
C PRO A 15 -38.97 7.30 4.34
N GLU A 16 -39.21 8.45 3.69
CA GLU A 16 -39.17 9.79 4.31
C GLU A 16 -40.33 10.05 5.29
N PHE A 17 -41.40 9.26 5.25
CA PHE A 17 -42.61 9.50 6.02
C PHE A 17 -43.14 8.20 6.63
N ILE A 18 -43.71 8.29 7.83
CA ILE A 18 -44.51 7.24 8.46
C ILE A 18 -45.96 7.70 8.47
N CYS A 19 -46.87 6.90 7.92
CA CYS A 19 -48.30 7.10 8.03
C CYS A 19 -48.89 6.10 9.02
N VAL A 20 -49.71 6.58 9.94
CA VAL A 20 -50.52 5.77 10.86
C VAL A 20 -51.97 5.82 10.36
N CYS A 21 -52.43 4.73 9.74
CA CYS A 21 -53.81 4.60 9.26
C CYS A 21 -54.30 3.15 9.48
N ASN A 22 -55.60 2.94 9.68
CA ASN A 22 -56.19 1.61 9.88
C ASN A 22 -55.49 0.77 11.00
N ASN A 23 -55.04 1.40 12.08
CA ASN A 23 -54.26 0.77 13.17
C ASN A 23 -52.92 0.12 12.75
N HIS A 24 -52.37 0.51 11.59
CA HIS A 24 -51.06 0.07 11.12
C HIS A 24 -50.14 1.25 10.82
N ASN A 25 -48.88 1.13 11.22
CA ASN A 25 -47.83 2.05 10.79
C ASN A 25 -47.31 1.57 9.45
N SER A 26 -47.22 2.45 8.48
CA SER A 26 -46.62 2.16 7.18
C SER A 26 -45.69 3.27 6.78
N ALA A 27 -44.52 2.93 6.26
CA ALA A 27 -43.54 3.95 5.87
C ALA A 27 -43.40 4.05 4.35
N TYR A 28 -43.37 5.28 3.87
CA TYR A 28 -43.42 5.58 2.46
C TYR A 28 -42.34 6.58 2.09
N CYS A 29 -41.74 6.39 0.92
CA CYS A 29 -40.98 7.48 0.31
C CYS A 29 -41.94 8.58 -0.12
N LYS A 30 -41.39 9.76 -0.41
CA LYS A 30 -42.18 10.94 -0.81
C LYS A 30 -43.14 10.68 -1.97
N LYS A 31 -42.74 9.85 -2.95
CA LYS A 31 -43.57 9.52 -4.12
C LYS A 31 -44.76 8.64 -3.77
N HIS A 32 -44.51 7.58 -2.99
CA HIS A 32 -45.54 6.59 -2.66
C HIS A 32 -46.47 7.03 -1.54
N LEU A 33 -46.07 8.01 -0.73
CA LEU A 33 -46.96 8.61 0.25
C LEU A 33 -48.21 9.20 -0.41
N ASN A 34 -48.04 9.92 -1.53
CA ASN A 34 -49.18 10.51 -2.25
C ASN A 34 -50.15 9.44 -2.81
N ILE A 35 -49.60 8.31 -3.28
CA ILE A 35 -50.40 7.18 -3.77
C ILE A 35 -51.15 6.51 -2.63
N HIS A 36 -50.53 6.44 -1.44
CA HIS A 36 -51.15 5.89 -0.25
C HIS A 36 -52.32 6.78 0.25
N ILE A 37 -52.09 8.09 0.36
CA ILE A 37 -53.10 9.05 0.82
C ILE A 37 -54.30 9.11 -0.13
N ALA A 38 -54.11 8.88 -1.43
CA ALA A 38 -55.21 8.87 -2.39
C ALA A 38 -56.22 7.72 -2.23
N LYS A 39 -55.97 6.74 -1.33
CA LYS A 39 -56.82 5.55 -1.14
C LYS A 39 -57.89 5.70 -0.05
N GLY A 40 -57.93 6.82 0.68
CA GLY A 40 -58.93 7.05 1.73
C GLY A 40 -58.71 8.37 2.47
N ASP A 41 -59.60 8.68 3.41
CA ASP A 41 -59.70 10.02 3.99
C ASP A 41 -59.08 10.16 5.41
N ASP A 42 -58.40 9.13 5.94
CA ASP A 42 -57.87 9.16 7.32
C ASP A 42 -56.40 8.67 7.40
N HIS A 43 -55.47 9.62 7.44
CA HIS A 43 -54.02 9.40 7.43
C HIS A 43 -53.31 10.36 8.41
N ASP A 44 -52.61 9.82 9.42
CA ASP A 44 -51.73 10.59 10.31
C ASP A 44 -50.26 10.42 9.86
N VAL A 45 -49.71 11.45 9.20
CA VAL A 45 -48.39 11.39 8.54
C VAL A 45 -47.34 12.17 9.31
N ILE A 46 -46.25 11.50 9.69
CA ILE A 46 -45.14 12.05 10.47
C ILE A 46 -43.83 11.91 9.66
N PRO A 47 -42.97 12.93 9.60
CA PRO A 47 -41.63 12.82 9.01
C PRO A 47 -40.80 11.72 9.68
N ASN A 48 -40.09 10.94 8.88
CA ASN A 48 -39.17 9.88 9.33
C ASN A 48 -37.70 10.32 9.21
N TYR A 49 -37.44 11.60 9.48
CA TYR A 49 -36.09 12.18 9.44
C TYR A 49 -35.95 13.31 10.45
N THR A 50 -34.71 13.60 10.84
CA THR A 50 -34.37 14.81 11.60
C THR A 50 -33.73 15.81 10.66
N GLU A 51 -34.32 16.99 10.53
CA GLU A 51 -33.69 18.07 9.77
C GLU A 51 -32.48 18.61 10.53
N ILE A 52 -31.33 18.55 9.90
CA ILE A 52 -30.12 19.19 10.41
C ILE A 52 -30.02 20.55 9.72
N SER A 53 -30.11 21.63 10.51
CA SER A 53 -30.00 22.99 9.98
C SER A 53 -28.64 23.20 9.32
N LEU A 54 -28.56 24.12 8.35
CA LEU A 54 -27.28 24.45 7.69
C LEU A 54 -26.21 24.88 8.71
N LYS A 55 -26.62 25.66 9.73
CA LYS A 55 -25.75 26.11 10.82
C LYS A 55 -25.23 24.94 11.65
N ASP A 56 -26.08 23.96 11.97
CA ASP A 56 -25.65 22.78 12.74
C ASP A 56 -24.76 21.86 11.92
N LYS A 57 -25.00 21.73 10.61
CA LYS A 57 -24.09 21.03 9.68
C LYS A 57 -22.70 21.67 9.67
N GLU A 58 -22.63 23.00 9.60
CA GLU A 58 -21.37 23.74 9.64
C GLU A 58 -20.64 23.54 10.98
N ILE A 59 -21.34 23.69 12.11
CA ILE A 59 -20.76 23.49 13.45
C ILE A 59 -20.24 22.06 13.59
N PHE A 60 -21.04 21.07 13.23
CA PHE A 60 -20.67 19.66 13.33
C PHE A 60 -19.47 19.33 12.43
N SER A 61 -19.47 19.82 11.19
CA SER A 61 -18.35 19.64 10.26
C SER A 61 -17.05 20.25 10.79
N ILE A 62 -17.11 21.46 11.37
CA ILE A 62 -15.96 22.13 12.01
C ILE A 62 -15.44 21.31 13.20
N GLN A 63 -16.33 20.84 14.06
CA GLN A 63 -15.95 20.02 15.24
C GLN A 63 -15.33 18.68 14.83
N CYS A 64 -15.88 18.00 13.82
CA CYS A 64 -15.27 16.79 13.26
C CYS A 64 -13.87 17.08 12.69
N THR A 65 -13.72 18.18 11.96
CA THR A 65 -12.42 18.59 11.39
C THR A 65 -11.38 18.89 12.47
N ILE A 66 -11.76 19.60 13.53
CA ILE A 66 -10.88 19.86 14.69
C ILE A 66 -10.47 18.55 15.37
N SER A 67 -11.43 17.64 15.57
CA SER A 67 -11.19 16.34 16.20
C SER A 67 -10.24 15.48 15.36
N LEU A 68 -10.43 15.44 14.03
CA LEU A 68 -9.54 14.75 13.11
C LEU A 68 -8.10 15.28 13.20
N ARG A 69 -7.91 16.61 13.17
CA ARG A 69 -6.59 17.23 13.33
C ARG A 69 -5.92 16.88 14.67
N LYS A 70 -6.72 16.76 15.74
CA LYS A 70 -6.20 16.35 17.05
C LYS A 70 -5.76 14.89 17.04
N LEU A 71 -6.50 14.00 16.38
CA LEU A 71 -6.13 12.59 16.22
C LEU A 71 -4.85 12.44 15.37
N GLU A 72 -4.73 13.20 14.27
CA GLU A 72 -3.51 13.25 13.46
C GLU A 72 -2.30 13.71 14.28
N SER A 73 -2.47 14.75 15.10
CA SER A 73 -1.41 15.22 16.00
C SER A 73 -0.98 14.18 17.04
N ILE A 74 -1.93 13.42 17.59
CA ILE A 74 -1.64 12.31 18.51
C ILE A 74 -0.86 11.21 17.79
N GLN A 75 -1.29 10.84 16.57
CA GLN A 75 -0.61 9.84 15.76
C GLN A 75 0.85 10.24 15.47
N LEU A 76 1.08 11.49 15.08
CA LEU A 76 2.44 12.00 14.83
C LEU A 76 3.32 11.92 16.07
N LYS A 77 2.81 12.31 17.25
CA LYS A 77 3.57 12.21 18.52
C LYS A 77 3.92 10.78 18.88
N ILE A 78 3.01 9.83 18.66
CA ILE A 78 3.27 8.39 18.89
C ILE A 78 4.40 7.91 17.96
N LEU A 79 4.36 8.30 16.68
CA LEU A 79 5.38 7.93 15.71
C LEU A 79 6.75 8.52 16.05
N GLU A 80 6.81 9.81 16.38
CA GLU A 80 8.04 10.50 16.80
C GLU A 80 8.66 9.84 18.04
N PHE A 81 7.84 9.57 19.06
CA PHE A 81 8.28 8.89 20.28
C PHE A 81 8.79 7.47 19.98
N GLY A 82 8.06 6.70 19.18
CA GLY A 82 8.47 5.35 18.79
C GLY A 82 9.81 5.35 18.04
N GLN A 83 10.00 6.30 17.12
CA GLN A 83 11.23 6.44 16.36
C GLN A 83 12.41 6.84 17.24
N GLU A 84 12.22 7.77 18.18
CA GLU A 84 13.26 8.16 19.15
C GLU A 84 13.75 6.96 19.98
N LYS A 85 12.81 6.14 20.49
CA LYS A 85 13.13 4.96 21.28
C LYS A 85 13.84 3.89 20.45
N LEU A 86 13.37 3.62 19.23
CA LEU A 86 14.04 2.68 18.31
C LEU A 86 15.48 3.12 17.99
N ASN A 87 15.71 4.41 17.77
CA ASN A 87 17.05 4.94 17.52
C ASN A 87 17.98 4.74 18.73
N LYS A 88 17.49 4.98 19.95
CA LYS A 88 18.25 4.71 21.19
C LYS A 88 18.60 3.23 21.34
N ILE A 89 17.64 2.34 21.09
CA ILE A 89 17.88 0.88 21.13
C ILE A 89 18.93 0.47 20.09
N ASN A 90 18.79 0.95 18.86
CA ASN A 90 19.75 0.64 17.78
C ASN A 90 21.16 1.14 18.10
N GLN A 91 21.28 2.31 18.73
CA GLN A 91 22.57 2.84 19.18
C GLN A 91 23.20 1.94 20.26
N LEU A 92 22.44 1.53 21.27
CA LEU A 92 22.91 0.62 22.32
C LEU A 92 23.34 -0.74 21.75
N ILE A 93 22.55 -1.32 20.83
CA ILE A 93 22.91 -2.57 20.13
C ILE A 93 24.24 -2.41 19.40
N LYS A 94 24.44 -1.28 18.71
CA LYS A 94 25.67 -1.02 17.97
C LYS A 94 26.88 -0.92 18.90
N GLU A 95 26.77 -0.17 20.00
CA GLU A 95 27.84 0.00 20.98
C GLU A 95 28.23 -1.33 21.64
N GLU A 96 27.25 -2.16 22.02
CA GLU A 96 27.52 -3.48 22.61
C GLU A 96 28.09 -4.48 21.61
N LEU A 97 27.63 -4.47 20.35
CA LEU A 97 28.20 -5.31 19.31
C LEU A 97 29.67 -4.97 19.05
N GLU A 98 30.01 -3.67 18.98
CA GLU A 98 31.40 -3.22 18.86
C GLU A 98 32.26 -3.69 20.05
N ASN A 99 31.72 -3.63 21.27
CA ASN A 99 32.39 -4.14 22.48
C ASN A 99 32.62 -5.66 22.45
N VAL A 100 31.67 -6.44 21.94
CA VAL A 100 31.79 -7.90 21.77
C VAL A 100 32.86 -8.23 20.74
N LEU A 101 32.81 -7.60 19.55
CA LEU A 101 33.78 -7.82 18.48
C LEU A 101 35.21 -7.44 18.90
N LYS A 102 35.38 -6.35 19.65
CA LYS A 102 36.68 -5.98 20.23
C LYS A 102 37.20 -7.05 21.19
N THR A 103 36.33 -7.59 22.05
CA THR A 103 36.69 -8.65 23.00
C THR A 103 37.10 -9.94 22.27
N GLU A 104 36.33 -10.34 21.25
CA GLU A 104 36.63 -11.49 20.39
C GLU A 104 38.00 -11.33 19.70
N SER A 105 38.28 -10.15 19.14
CA SER A 105 39.56 -9.86 18.49
C SER A 105 40.75 -10.04 19.43
N ILE A 106 40.64 -9.56 20.68
CA ILE A 106 41.67 -9.73 21.72
C ILE A 106 41.86 -11.21 22.05
N ILE A 107 40.78 -11.97 22.21
CA ILE A 107 40.83 -13.42 22.48
C ILE A 107 41.54 -14.16 21.34
N ARG A 108 41.20 -13.86 20.08
CA ARG A 108 41.85 -14.48 18.91
C ARG A 108 43.35 -14.17 18.85
N LYS A 109 43.74 -12.91 19.12
CA LYS A 109 45.15 -12.51 19.19
C LYS A 109 45.88 -13.23 20.33
N ALA A 110 45.25 -13.35 21.50
CA ALA A 110 45.80 -14.08 22.65
C ALA A 110 46.03 -15.56 22.34
N ILE A 111 45.06 -16.23 21.71
CA ILE A 111 45.22 -17.63 21.24
C ILE A 111 46.42 -17.74 20.30
N GLY A 112 46.49 -16.87 19.28
CA GLY A 112 47.60 -16.87 18.32
C GLY A 112 48.97 -16.60 18.99
N PHE A 113 49.01 -15.76 20.01
CA PHE A 113 50.21 -15.48 20.79
C PHE A 113 50.67 -16.74 21.55
N VAL A 114 49.76 -17.42 22.26
CA VAL A 114 50.06 -18.63 23.05
C VAL A 114 50.58 -19.76 22.16
N TYR A 115 50.04 -19.93 20.95
CA TYR A 115 50.55 -20.94 20.00
C TYR A 115 51.96 -20.62 19.47
N LYS A 116 52.27 -19.34 19.24
CA LYS A 116 53.56 -18.92 18.66
C LYS A 116 54.68 -18.78 19.68
N LYS A 117 54.36 -18.52 20.96
CA LYS A 117 55.33 -18.16 22.00
C LYS A 117 55.16 -19.07 23.21
N GLN A 118 56.22 -19.78 23.57
CA GLN A 118 56.23 -20.70 24.73
C GLN A 118 56.41 -19.98 26.09
N LYS A 119 56.73 -18.69 26.09
CA LYS A 119 56.93 -17.91 27.32
C LYS A 119 56.50 -16.45 27.12
N ILE A 120 55.94 -15.86 28.18
CA ILE A 120 55.62 -14.43 28.26
C ILE A 120 56.78 -13.75 28.99
N VAL A 121 57.45 -12.81 28.33
CA VAL A 121 58.55 -12.04 28.92
C VAL A 121 57.96 -10.90 29.75
N LYS A 122 58.34 -10.78 31.02
CA LYS A 122 57.95 -9.64 31.86
C LYS A 122 58.62 -8.37 31.32
N LYS A 123 57.82 -7.46 30.78
CA LYS A 123 58.24 -6.13 30.30
C LYS A 123 57.24 -5.08 30.79
N ILE A 124 57.69 -3.83 30.86
CA ILE A 124 56.90 -2.70 31.38
C ILE A 124 55.65 -2.46 30.53
N ASN A 125 55.77 -2.56 29.20
CA ASN A 125 54.67 -2.35 28.26
C ASN A 125 54.25 -3.67 27.63
N LEU A 126 53.18 -4.26 28.18
CA LEU A 126 52.51 -5.45 27.64
C LEU A 126 51.54 -5.04 26.52
N SER A 127 51.45 -5.83 25.45
CA SER A 127 50.39 -5.67 24.45
C SER A 127 49.03 -6.05 25.04
N GLU A 128 47.93 -5.68 24.36
CA GLU A 128 46.58 -5.97 24.83
C GLU A 128 46.32 -7.47 25.00
N GLU A 129 46.81 -8.30 24.06
CA GLU A 129 46.74 -9.76 24.20
C GLU A 129 47.64 -10.29 25.33
N GLU A 130 48.83 -9.72 25.58
CA GLU A 130 49.68 -10.12 26.70
C GLU A 130 49.05 -9.75 28.06
N LYS A 131 48.40 -8.58 28.16
CA LYS A 131 47.61 -8.17 29.33
C LYS A 131 46.42 -9.12 29.54
N PHE A 132 45.71 -9.45 28.46
CA PHE A 132 44.59 -10.37 28.50
C PHE A 132 45.03 -11.76 28.98
N ILE A 133 46.12 -12.30 28.43
CA ILE A 133 46.67 -13.59 28.86
C ILE A 133 47.06 -13.52 30.34
N ASN A 134 47.83 -12.50 30.76
CA ASN A 134 48.26 -12.36 32.15
C ASN A 134 47.09 -12.28 33.15
N ARG A 135 45.96 -11.66 32.75
CA ARG A 135 44.75 -11.59 33.57
C ARG A 135 44.15 -12.97 33.82
N TYR A 136 44.16 -13.87 32.84
CA TYR A 136 43.47 -15.17 32.93
C TYR A 136 44.41 -16.39 33.08
N LEU A 137 45.73 -16.21 32.98
CA LEU A 137 46.70 -17.31 33.02
C LEU A 137 46.66 -18.10 34.34
N LYS A 138 46.46 -17.40 35.47
CA LYS A 138 46.41 -18.03 36.80
C LYS A 138 45.05 -18.65 37.12
N THR A 139 43.98 -18.17 36.47
CA THR A 139 42.59 -18.57 36.74
C THR A 139 41.78 -18.60 35.44
N PRO A 140 42.01 -19.58 34.53
CA PRO A 140 41.36 -19.60 33.22
C PRO A 140 39.83 -19.69 33.30
N LYS A 141 39.30 -20.32 34.35
CA LYS A 141 37.86 -20.42 34.61
C LYS A 141 37.20 -19.04 34.76
N ASN A 142 37.93 -18.03 35.24
CA ASN A 142 37.39 -16.68 35.42
C ASN A 142 37.12 -15.99 34.07
N LEU A 143 37.72 -16.42 32.96
CA LEU A 143 37.38 -15.88 31.64
C LEU A 143 35.94 -16.22 31.25
N ILE A 144 35.56 -17.48 31.44
CA ILE A 144 34.19 -17.93 31.12
C ILE A 144 33.19 -17.22 32.03
N GLU A 145 33.52 -17.06 33.31
CA GLU A 145 32.67 -16.35 34.26
C GLU A 145 32.54 -14.86 33.94
N ASP A 146 33.64 -14.17 33.61
CA ASP A 146 33.63 -12.77 33.18
C ASP A 146 32.77 -12.58 31.90
N LEU A 147 32.84 -13.51 30.95
CA LEU A 147 32.03 -13.47 29.74
C LEU A 147 30.53 -13.70 30.03
N LYS A 148 30.19 -14.65 30.91
CA LYS A 148 28.80 -14.86 31.37
C LYS A 148 28.26 -13.65 32.12
N ASN A 149 29.06 -13.03 32.99
CA ASN A 149 28.67 -11.81 33.69
C ASN A 149 28.45 -10.65 32.73
N LYS A 150 29.28 -10.54 31.68
CA LYS A 150 29.10 -9.55 30.62
C LYS A 150 27.83 -9.82 29.81
N GLU A 151 27.57 -11.08 29.44
CA GLU A 151 26.32 -11.49 28.79
C GLU A 151 25.09 -11.15 29.64
N ASN A 152 25.09 -11.50 30.92
CA ASN A 152 24.00 -11.18 31.85
C ASN A 152 23.80 -9.67 31.99
N LYS A 153 24.89 -8.89 32.04
CA LYS A 153 24.83 -7.43 32.07
C LYS A 153 24.17 -6.87 30.80
N ILE A 154 24.59 -7.33 29.63
CA ILE A 154 23.99 -6.96 28.34
C ILE A 154 22.49 -7.28 28.33
N TRP A 155 22.11 -8.48 28.78
CA TRP A 155 20.70 -8.86 28.87
C TRP A 155 19.92 -8.03 29.89
N SER A 156 20.53 -7.61 31.00
CA SER A 156 19.88 -6.72 31.96
C SER A 156 19.68 -5.30 31.41
N GLU A 157 20.61 -4.80 30.61
CA GLU A 157 20.53 -3.49 29.95
C GLU A 157 19.52 -3.51 28.79
N PHE A 158 19.39 -4.63 28.07
CA PHE A 158 18.29 -4.84 27.12
C PHE A 158 16.96 -5.17 27.80
N GLY A 159 17.02 -5.70 29.02
CA GLY A 159 15.90 -6.03 29.89
C GLY A 159 15.11 -4.84 30.42
N MET A 160 15.26 -3.65 29.83
CA MET A 160 14.37 -2.48 29.98
C MET A 160 12.95 -2.75 29.42
N LEU A 161 12.37 -3.90 29.77
CA LEU A 161 10.94 -4.15 29.78
C LEU A 161 10.25 -3.43 30.95
N GLU A 162 11.00 -2.95 31.95
CA GLU A 162 10.46 -2.08 33.00
C GLU A 162 10.12 -0.68 32.49
N ASP A 163 10.86 -0.14 31.53
CA ASP A 163 10.45 1.08 30.80
C ASP A 163 9.22 0.83 29.92
N PHE A 164 9.08 -0.39 29.38
CA PHE A 164 7.82 -0.80 28.75
C PHE A 164 6.67 -0.94 29.74
N LYS A 165 6.92 -1.35 31.00
CA LYS A 165 5.91 -1.31 32.06
C LYS A 165 5.49 0.12 32.39
N VAL A 166 6.43 1.06 32.47
CA VAL A 166 6.11 2.49 32.64
C VAL A 166 5.29 2.99 31.46
N ILE A 167 5.63 2.63 30.22
CA ILE A 167 4.83 2.97 29.03
C ILE A 167 3.46 2.26 29.05
N ILE A 168 3.35 1.04 29.55
CA ILE A 168 2.07 0.34 29.74
C ILE A 168 1.23 1.01 30.83
N GLU A 169 1.86 1.51 31.90
CA GLU A 169 1.21 2.23 33.00
C GLU A 169 0.81 3.66 32.61
N GLU A 170 1.63 4.37 31.84
CA GLU A 170 1.32 5.66 31.23
C GLU A 170 0.20 5.50 30.19
N ASN A 171 0.24 4.44 29.36
CA ASN A 171 -0.86 4.11 28.47
C ASN A 171 -2.12 3.67 29.23
N ALA A 172 -2.00 3.02 30.37
CA ALA A 172 -3.14 2.71 31.24
C ALA A 172 -3.71 3.98 31.89
N THR A 173 -2.86 4.97 32.18
CA THR A 173 -3.25 6.27 32.70
C THR A 173 -3.95 7.09 31.61
N LEU A 174 -3.41 7.12 30.40
CA LEU A 174 -4.07 7.70 29.22
C LEU A 174 -5.37 6.99 28.91
N LYS A 175 -5.43 5.66 29.03
CA LYS A 175 -6.66 4.88 28.89
C LYS A 175 -7.70 5.27 29.93
N LYS A 176 -7.29 5.47 31.19
CA LYS A 176 -8.15 6.01 32.25
C LYS A 176 -8.61 7.44 31.97
N GLU A 177 -7.77 8.30 31.38
CA GLU A 177 -8.16 9.65 30.97
C GLU A 177 -9.12 9.63 29.79
N ILE A 178 -8.92 8.75 28.81
CA ILE A 178 -9.85 8.49 27.71
C ILE A 178 -11.17 7.95 28.25
N GLU A 179 -11.13 7.03 29.22
CA GLU A 179 -12.32 6.49 29.88
C GLU A 179 -13.03 7.57 30.71
N LYS A 180 -12.29 8.44 31.40
CA LYS A 180 -12.83 9.60 32.12
C LYS A 180 -13.45 10.61 31.15
N MET A 181 -12.80 10.91 30.03
CA MET A 181 -13.35 11.76 28.97
C MET A 181 -14.56 11.12 28.30
N SER A 182 -14.54 9.80 28.11
CA SER A 182 -15.66 9.00 27.60
C SER A 182 -16.83 9.04 28.58
N ASN A 183 -16.57 8.95 29.89
CA ASN A 183 -17.59 9.07 30.93
C ASN A 183 -18.12 10.50 31.03
N LEU A 184 -17.27 11.53 30.92
CA LEU A 184 -17.70 12.93 30.83
C LEU A 184 -18.52 13.19 29.56
N LEU A 185 -18.13 12.57 28.44
CA LEU A 185 -18.87 12.60 27.20
C LEU A 185 -20.19 11.85 27.35
N ASN A 186 -20.23 10.74 28.09
CA ASN A 186 -21.44 9.98 28.40
C ASN A 186 -22.35 10.71 29.36
N GLU A 187 -21.84 11.46 30.34
CA GLU A 187 -22.65 12.32 31.23
C GLU A 187 -23.20 13.54 30.49
N LYS A 188 -22.38 14.15 29.62
CA LYS A 188 -22.82 15.21 28.69
C LYS A 188 -23.83 14.68 27.69
N ASN A 189 -23.58 13.48 27.15
CA ASN A 189 -24.51 12.77 26.29
C ASN A 189 -25.74 12.40 27.08
N GLU A 190 -25.69 12.01 28.34
CA GLU A 190 -26.86 11.73 29.17
C GLU A 190 -27.66 13.00 29.44
N GLN A 191 -27.03 14.17 29.59
CA GLN A 191 -27.72 15.46 29.64
C GLN A 191 -28.36 15.82 28.28
N ILE A 192 -27.65 15.59 27.17
CA ILE A 192 -28.15 15.77 25.79
C ILE A 192 -29.24 14.75 25.48
N ILE A 193 -29.14 13.52 25.98
CA ILE A 193 -30.06 12.39 25.88
C ILE A 193 -31.22 12.63 26.84
N LYS A 194 -31.10 13.36 27.94
CA LYS A 194 -32.28 13.78 28.73
C LYS A 194 -33.08 14.84 27.97
N LEU A 195 -32.39 15.74 27.26
CA LEU A 195 -32.99 16.72 26.34
C LEU A 195 -33.50 16.06 25.05
N ALA A 196 -32.88 14.97 24.59
CA ALA A 196 -33.23 14.25 23.37
C ALA A 196 -34.14 13.05 23.62
N ASN A 197 -34.26 12.48 24.83
CA ASN A 197 -35.18 11.39 25.18
C ASN A 197 -36.59 11.89 25.49
N GLU A 198 -36.80 13.20 25.65
CA GLU A 198 -38.11 13.80 25.40
C GLU A 198 -38.47 13.77 23.90
N SER A 199 -37.51 13.54 23.00
CA SER A 199 -37.67 13.55 21.54
C SER A 199 -37.40 12.21 20.82
N VAL A 200 -36.69 11.24 21.41
CA VAL A 200 -36.08 10.09 20.69
C VAL A 200 -36.21 8.78 21.48
N LYS A 201 -37.29 8.60 22.24
CA LYS A 201 -37.57 7.35 22.98
C LYS A 201 -37.87 6.13 22.08
N ASN A 202 -37.37 6.02 20.84
CA ASN A 202 -37.81 4.93 19.97
C ASN A 202 -36.88 4.17 19.03
N ASN A 203 -35.62 4.50 18.67
CA ASN A 203 -34.95 3.63 17.66
C ASN A 203 -33.41 3.71 17.59
N LEU A 204 -32.65 3.05 18.46
CA LEU A 204 -31.24 2.73 18.17
C LEU A 204 -30.77 1.42 18.81
N LEU A 205 -30.92 0.29 18.11
CA LEU A 205 -30.13 -0.94 18.39
C LEU A 205 -29.76 -1.71 17.10
N PHE A 206 -29.57 -1.05 15.95
CA PHE A 206 -29.25 -1.78 14.70
C PHE A 206 -28.00 -1.32 13.93
N GLU A 207 -27.41 -0.17 14.27
CA GLU A 207 -26.22 0.33 13.54
C GLU A 207 -24.87 -0.31 13.96
N ALA A 208 -24.86 -1.25 14.92
CA ALA A 208 -23.62 -1.86 15.38
C ALA A 208 -23.04 -2.96 14.47
N ASN A 209 -23.80 -3.48 13.48
CA ASN A 209 -23.37 -4.64 12.68
C ASN A 209 -22.93 -4.33 11.24
N LYS A 210 -22.73 -3.06 10.86
CA LYS A 210 -22.34 -2.71 9.48
C LYS A 210 -20.89 -2.21 9.31
N LEU A 211 -20.13 -2.09 10.40
CA LEU A 211 -18.76 -1.57 10.38
C LEU A 211 -17.65 -2.65 10.47
N GLU A 212 -17.99 -3.94 10.49
CA GLU A 212 -17.02 -5.01 10.78
C GLU A 212 -16.53 -5.81 9.55
N TYR A 213 -16.47 -5.20 8.36
CA TYR A 213 -15.91 -5.90 7.18
C TYR A 213 -15.09 -5.03 6.22
N ARG A 214 -14.63 -3.85 6.65
CA ARG A 214 -13.66 -3.04 5.90
C ARG A 214 -12.32 -3.01 6.62
N GLU A 215 -11.27 -3.11 5.80
CA GLU A 215 -9.85 -3.06 6.14
C GLU A 215 -9.24 -4.36 6.70
N LYS A 216 -8.85 -5.24 5.77
CA LYS A 216 -7.63 -6.07 5.86
C LYS A 216 -7.54 -6.91 4.58
N GLN A 217 -6.79 -6.45 3.57
CA GLN A 217 -5.88 -7.32 2.81
C GLN A 217 -5.15 -6.63 1.64
N TYR A 218 -5.59 -5.47 1.17
CA TYR A 218 -4.97 -4.81 0.02
C TYR A 218 -4.74 -3.33 0.33
N LYS A 219 -3.64 -3.00 1.01
CA LYS A 219 -3.17 -1.61 1.12
C LYS A 219 -2.74 -1.18 -0.28
N GLY A 220 -3.39 -0.15 -0.81
CA GLY A 220 -3.09 0.43 -2.13
C GLY A 220 -1.77 1.18 -2.10
N ASP A 221 -0.67 0.45 -2.00
CA ASP A 221 0.66 1.01 -2.20
C ASP A 221 1.34 0.21 -3.32
N ASP A 222 1.80 0.90 -4.37
CA ASP A 222 2.60 0.30 -5.43
C ASP A 222 4.03 -0.06 -4.92
N ASN A 223 4.35 0.21 -3.64
CA ASN A 223 5.62 -0.12 -2.99
C ASN A 223 5.67 -1.51 -2.33
N PHE A 224 5.25 -2.58 -3.00
CA PHE A 224 5.56 -3.92 -2.51
C PHE A 224 7.07 -4.18 -2.61
N GLU A 225 7.72 -4.63 -1.54
CA GLU A 225 9.13 -5.07 -1.56
C GLU A 225 9.27 -6.45 -2.25
N SER A 226 8.78 -6.57 -3.48
CA SER A 226 8.96 -7.78 -4.27
C SER A 226 10.42 -7.97 -4.67
N THR A 227 10.81 -9.22 -4.86
CA THR A 227 12.09 -9.57 -5.48
C THR A 227 11.92 -10.23 -6.84
N GLU A 228 10.67 -10.41 -7.28
CA GLU A 228 10.30 -11.22 -8.43
C GLU A 228 9.45 -10.43 -9.41
N MET A 229 9.94 -10.30 -10.65
CA MET A 229 9.13 -9.88 -11.80
C MET A 229 8.59 -11.10 -12.51
N CYS A 230 7.48 -10.96 -13.23
CA CYS A 230 6.96 -12.06 -14.01
C CYS A 230 6.34 -11.63 -15.34
N PHE A 231 6.45 -12.50 -16.34
CA PHE A 231 5.78 -12.33 -17.62
C PHE A 231 5.54 -13.68 -18.28
N PHE A 232 4.50 -13.78 -19.10
CA PHE A 232 4.19 -15.03 -19.79
C PHE A 232 5.10 -15.26 -20.99
N LYS A 233 5.50 -16.51 -21.19
CA LYS A 233 5.99 -16.96 -22.50
C LYS A 233 4.84 -16.91 -23.49
N TYR A 234 5.08 -16.30 -24.64
CA TYR A 234 4.09 -16.14 -25.71
C TYR A 234 3.42 -17.48 -26.08
N ASP A 235 2.09 -17.42 -26.22
CA ASP A 235 1.22 -18.56 -26.58
C ASP A 235 1.47 -19.82 -25.72
N SER A 236 1.55 -19.64 -24.41
CA SER A 236 1.79 -20.74 -23.48
C SER A 236 1.15 -20.53 -22.10
N ASN A 237 1.16 -21.56 -21.27
CA ASN A 237 0.78 -21.50 -19.85
C ASN A 237 1.98 -21.38 -18.90
N ASN A 238 3.15 -21.02 -19.45
CA ASN A 238 4.39 -20.86 -18.70
C ASN A 238 4.58 -19.39 -18.31
N LEU A 239 4.68 -19.15 -17.01
CA LEU A 239 5.05 -17.87 -16.43
C LEU A 239 6.54 -17.86 -16.12
N TYR A 240 7.30 -16.94 -16.73
CA TYR A 240 8.67 -16.66 -16.33
C TYR A 240 8.65 -15.87 -15.04
N ILE A 241 9.42 -16.31 -14.05
CA ILE A 241 9.61 -15.65 -12.75
C ILE A 241 11.08 -15.26 -12.65
N ILE A 242 11.33 -13.97 -12.59
CA ILE A 242 12.65 -13.36 -12.71
C ILE A 242 13.04 -12.81 -11.34
N ASN A 243 13.98 -13.46 -10.66
CA ASN A 243 14.47 -12.96 -9.39
C ASN A 243 15.56 -11.90 -9.61
N ILE A 244 15.29 -10.66 -9.20
CA ILE A 244 16.17 -9.52 -9.51
C ILE A 244 17.53 -9.61 -8.79
N PHE A 245 17.62 -10.30 -7.65
CA PHE A 245 18.84 -10.32 -6.81
C PHE A 245 19.70 -11.57 -6.99
N SER A 246 19.09 -12.75 -7.11
CA SER A 246 19.83 -14.00 -7.16
C SER A 246 20.31 -14.36 -8.57
N GLY A 247 19.72 -13.76 -9.61
CA GLY A 247 19.99 -14.16 -11.00
C GLY A 247 19.38 -15.52 -11.37
N ASN A 248 18.62 -16.14 -10.46
CA ASN A 248 17.90 -17.38 -10.69
C ASN A 248 16.54 -17.07 -11.31
N ASP A 249 16.49 -17.17 -12.63
CA ASP A 249 15.25 -17.11 -13.39
C ASP A 249 14.62 -18.50 -13.42
N SER A 250 13.30 -18.58 -13.27
CA SER A 250 12.58 -19.85 -13.25
C SER A 250 11.32 -19.80 -14.12
N VAL A 251 10.79 -20.97 -14.44
CA VAL A 251 9.56 -21.13 -15.20
C VAL A 251 8.54 -21.85 -14.34
N LEU A 252 7.38 -21.24 -14.18
CA LEU A 252 6.23 -21.86 -13.55
C LEU A 252 5.22 -22.26 -14.63
N ASN A 253 5.00 -23.56 -14.78
CA ASN A 253 3.88 -24.07 -15.57
C ASN A 253 2.61 -24.05 -14.72
N LEU A 254 1.60 -23.28 -15.13
CA LEU A 254 0.35 -23.13 -14.38
C LEU A 254 -0.64 -24.28 -14.60
N ASN A 255 -0.31 -25.25 -15.47
CA ASN A 255 -1.13 -26.42 -15.81
C ASN A 255 -2.58 -26.07 -16.22
N THR A 256 -2.75 -24.92 -16.89
CA THR A 256 -4.04 -24.48 -17.45
C THR A 256 -4.19 -24.92 -18.90
N SER A 257 -5.43 -25.14 -19.32
CA SER A 257 -5.79 -25.26 -20.75
C SER A 257 -5.72 -23.93 -21.48
N GLU A 258 -5.99 -22.83 -20.78
CA GLU A 258 -5.86 -21.47 -21.30
C GLU A 258 -4.39 -21.11 -21.49
N LYS A 259 -4.06 -20.54 -22.67
CA LYS A 259 -2.75 -20.00 -22.99
C LYS A 259 -2.77 -18.48 -22.81
N PHE A 260 -1.62 -17.94 -22.41
CA PHE A 260 -1.43 -16.52 -22.17
C PHE A 260 -0.59 -15.90 -23.27
N GLY A 261 -0.89 -14.63 -23.54
CA GLY A 261 -0.31 -13.87 -24.63
C GLY A 261 0.85 -12.97 -24.23
N GLY A 262 1.46 -12.38 -25.25
CA GLY A 262 2.39 -11.27 -25.06
C GLY A 262 1.66 -9.99 -24.62
N HIS A 263 2.37 -9.16 -23.85
CA HIS A 263 1.97 -7.79 -23.47
C HIS A 263 0.60 -7.65 -22.76
N PRO A 264 0.24 -8.52 -21.80
CA PRO A 264 -0.95 -8.29 -20.99
C PRO A 264 -0.73 -7.10 -20.05
N ALA A 265 -1.81 -6.65 -19.41
CA ALA A 265 -1.71 -5.74 -18.28
C ALA A 265 -1.27 -6.50 -17.02
N PHE A 266 -0.44 -5.88 -16.20
CA PHE A 266 -0.01 -6.44 -14.91
C PHE A 266 -0.26 -5.49 -13.76
N CYS A 267 -0.74 -6.02 -12.63
CA CYS A 267 -0.81 -5.31 -11.35
C CYS A 267 -0.29 -6.24 -10.25
N GLN A 268 0.71 -5.82 -9.49
CA GLN A 268 1.02 -6.49 -8.24
C GLN A 268 -0.08 -6.15 -7.23
N ILE A 269 -0.70 -7.17 -6.63
CA ILE A 269 -1.76 -6.98 -5.62
C ILE A 269 -1.34 -7.40 -4.21
N SER A 270 -0.30 -8.23 -4.11
CA SER A 270 0.48 -8.47 -2.90
C SER A 270 1.88 -8.94 -3.27
N GLU A 271 2.75 -9.17 -2.29
CA GLU A 271 4.11 -9.67 -2.51
C GLU A 271 4.16 -10.91 -3.43
N LYS A 272 3.21 -11.84 -3.28
CA LYS A 272 3.16 -13.10 -4.03
C LYS A 272 1.92 -13.26 -4.93
N LYS A 273 1.13 -12.19 -5.12
CA LYS A 273 -0.06 -12.25 -5.99
C LYS A 273 -0.04 -11.15 -7.03
N ILE A 274 -0.29 -11.54 -8.28
CA ILE A 274 -0.33 -10.65 -9.44
C ILE A 274 -1.67 -10.81 -10.13
N PHE A 275 -2.30 -9.70 -10.46
CA PHE A 275 -3.44 -9.66 -11.34
C PHE A 275 -2.97 -9.40 -12.78
N ILE A 276 -3.52 -10.18 -13.71
CA ILE A 276 -3.24 -10.09 -15.14
C ILE A 276 -4.53 -9.88 -15.91
N HIS A 277 -4.48 -9.11 -16.98
CA HIS A 277 -5.62 -8.90 -17.86
C HIS A 277 -5.20 -8.74 -19.32
N GLY A 278 -5.89 -9.44 -20.21
CA GLY A 278 -5.71 -9.34 -21.65
C GLY A 278 -4.41 -9.99 -22.15
N GLY A 279 -3.81 -9.39 -23.18
CA GLY A 279 -2.67 -9.92 -23.92
C GLY A 279 -3.06 -10.43 -25.31
N TYR A 280 -2.07 -10.92 -26.05
CA TYR A 280 -2.25 -11.42 -27.41
C TYR A 280 -1.57 -12.78 -27.63
N THR A 281 -2.35 -13.78 -28.05
CA THR A 281 -1.87 -15.07 -28.56
C THR A 281 -2.05 -15.09 -30.08
N SER A 282 -2.75 -16.06 -30.66
CA SER A 282 -3.33 -15.92 -32.00
C SER A 282 -4.48 -14.90 -32.05
N GLU A 283 -5.02 -14.53 -30.89
CA GLU A 283 -6.15 -13.60 -30.73
C GLU A 283 -5.95 -12.67 -29.53
N TYR A 284 -6.70 -11.56 -29.52
CA TYR A 284 -6.74 -10.66 -28.37
C TYR A 284 -7.54 -11.31 -27.23
N LEU A 285 -6.94 -11.35 -26.04
CA LEU A 285 -7.56 -11.96 -24.87
C LEU A 285 -8.43 -10.94 -24.12
N SER A 286 -9.58 -11.40 -23.62
CA SER A 286 -10.49 -10.66 -22.71
C SER A 286 -10.35 -11.10 -21.25
N SER A 287 -9.60 -12.18 -21.01
CA SER A 287 -9.57 -12.85 -19.74
C SER A 287 -8.74 -12.10 -18.69
N SER A 288 -9.12 -12.31 -17.44
CA SER A 288 -8.42 -11.75 -16.29
C SER A 288 -8.18 -12.86 -15.28
N HIS A 289 -7.03 -12.83 -14.62
CA HIS A 289 -6.67 -13.85 -13.64
C HIS A 289 -5.87 -13.25 -12.49
N ILE A 290 -5.91 -13.94 -11.34
CA ILE A 290 -4.95 -13.74 -10.26
C ILE A 290 -4.01 -14.94 -10.27
N VAL A 291 -2.71 -14.67 -10.40
CA VAL A 291 -1.66 -15.67 -10.19
C VAL A 291 -1.16 -15.56 -8.76
N ASP A 292 -1.19 -16.67 -8.05
CA ASP A 292 -0.59 -16.86 -6.73
C ASP A 292 0.74 -17.61 -6.89
N LEU A 293 1.84 -16.88 -6.72
CA LEU A 293 3.20 -17.39 -6.87
C LEU A 293 3.61 -18.35 -5.75
N GLU A 294 3.05 -18.16 -4.55
CA GLU A 294 3.35 -18.98 -3.39
C GLU A 294 2.71 -20.35 -3.53
N ASN A 295 1.41 -20.37 -3.83
CA ASN A 295 0.63 -21.59 -4.01
C ASN A 295 0.75 -22.19 -5.42
N LYS A 296 1.41 -21.49 -6.35
CA LYS A 296 1.56 -21.88 -7.76
C LYS A 296 0.22 -22.15 -8.44
N LYS A 297 -0.77 -21.31 -8.13
CA LYS A 297 -2.14 -21.42 -8.62
C LYS A 297 -2.52 -20.19 -9.42
N ILE A 298 -3.50 -20.38 -10.30
CA ILE A 298 -4.11 -19.30 -11.06
C ILE A 298 -5.63 -19.37 -10.90
N GLU A 299 -6.23 -18.22 -10.65
CA GLU A 299 -7.67 -18.08 -10.45
C GLU A 299 -8.24 -17.19 -11.56
N LYS A 300 -9.23 -17.71 -12.29
CA LYS A 300 -9.94 -16.94 -13.33
C LYS A 300 -10.89 -15.93 -12.69
N LYS A 301 -10.91 -14.72 -13.23
CA LYS A 301 -11.74 -13.60 -12.80
C LYS A 301 -12.68 -13.14 -13.93
N ALA A 302 -13.53 -12.17 -13.64
CA ALA A 302 -14.42 -11.60 -14.64
C ALA A 302 -13.63 -11.09 -15.86
N ASN A 303 -14.15 -11.41 -17.05
CA ASN A 303 -13.61 -10.92 -18.30
C ASN A 303 -13.98 -9.45 -18.52
N ASN A 304 -13.23 -8.77 -19.38
CA ASN A 304 -13.58 -7.45 -19.91
C ASN A 304 -13.32 -7.43 -21.43
N ILE A 305 -13.33 -6.27 -22.07
CA ILE A 305 -13.01 -6.16 -23.50
C ILE A 305 -11.64 -6.76 -23.84
N CYS A 306 -11.49 -7.31 -25.04
CA CYS A 306 -10.22 -7.87 -25.52
C CYS A 306 -9.20 -6.75 -25.78
N ARG A 307 -7.96 -6.90 -25.28
CA ARG A 307 -6.88 -5.91 -25.48
C ARG A 307 -5.49 -6.43 -25.12
N THR A 308 -4.48 -5.84 -25.72
CA THR A 308 -3.04 -6.06 -25.48
C THR A 308 -2.27 -4.73 -25.42
N ASN A 309 -0.96 -4.76 -25.24
CA ASN A 309 -0.07 -3.58 -25.16
C ASN A 309 -0.59 -2.56 -24.16
N ILE A 310 -0.92 -3.03 -22.95
CA ILE A 310 -1.51 -2.17 -21.92
C ILE A 310 -0.42 -1.62 -21.02
N GLY A 311 0.42 -2.49 -20.44
CA GLY A 311 1.51 -2.13 -19.52
C GLY A 311 1.14 -2.32 -18.04
N GLN A 312 1.66 -1.45 -17.18
CA GLN A 312 1.48 -1.52 -15.72
C GLN A 312 0.14 -0.87 -15.31
N MET A 313 -0.59 -1.52 -14.40
CA MET A 313 -1.82 -1.04 -13.76
C MET A 313 -1.54 -0.59 -12.32
N SER A 314 -2.44 0.20 -11.74
CA SER A 314 -2.37 0.66 -10.34
C SER A 314 -3.49 0.07 -9.49
N LEU A 315 -3.17 -0.24 -8.22
CA LEU A 315 -4.10 -0.77 -7.22
C LEU A 315 -4.43 0.31 -6.19
N TYR A 316 -5.71 0.62 -6.01
CA TYR A 316 -6.18 1.51 -4.94
C TYR A 316 -7.46 0.98 -4.29
N ASN A 317 -7.44 0.83 -2.96
CA ASN A 317 -8.57 0.39 -2.14
C ASN A 317 -9.30 -0.85 -2.70
N GLY A 318 -8.53 -1.88 -3.08
CA GLY A 318 -9.07 -3.13 -3.63
C GLY A 318 -9.62 -3.03 -5.07
N ASN A 319 -9.35 -1.91 -5.76
CA ASN A 319 -9.70 -1.72 -7.16
C ASN A 319 -8.44 -1.58 -8.02
N ILE A 320 -8.42 -2.26 -9.16
CA ILE A 320 -7.32 -2.22 -10.13
C ILE A 320 -7.74 -1.35 -11.30
N TYR A 321 -6.92 -0.39 -11.68
CA TYR A 321 -7.24 0.58 -12.73
C TYR A 321 -6.43 0.30 -13.98
N VAL A 322 -7.12 0.23 -15.12
CA VAL A 322 -6.55 -0.07 -16.43
C VAL A 322 -6.93 1.01 -17.43
N PHE A 323 -5.96 1.46 -18.22
CA PHE A 323 -6.12 2.58 -19.13
C PHE A 323 -5.71 2.18 -20.55
N GLY A 324 -6.61 2.38 -21.52
CA GLY A 324 -6.33 2.20 -22.94
C GLY A 324 -5.96 0.76 -23.34
N GLY A 325 -4.91 0.64 -24.15
CA GLY A 325 -4.43 -0.60 -24.76
C GLY A 325 -4.69 -0.66 -26.27
N THR A 326 -4.54 -1.85 -26.84
CA THR A 326 -4.69 -2.10 -28.29
C THR A 326 -5.60 -3.29 -28.53
N HIS A 327 -6.55 -3.12 -29.44
CA HIS A 327 -7.26 -4.21 -30.12
C HIS A 327 -6.99 -4.04 -31.62
N ASP A 328 -8.00 -3.96 -32.49
CA ASP A 328 -7.83 -3.55 -33.89
C ASP A 328 -7.31 -2.12 -34.04
N LYS A 329 -7.54 -1.29 -33.01
CA LYS A 329 -7.07 0.10 -32.91
C LYS A 329 -6.56 0.37 -31.50
N VAL A 330 -5.84 1.46 -31.35
CA VAL A 330 -5.47 2.01 -30.04
C VAL A 330 -6.74 2.48 -29.35
N LEU A 331 -6.92 2.11 -28.08
CA LEU A 331 -8.13 2.34 -27.30
C LEU A 331 -7.97 3.54 -26.35
N SER A 332 -9.06 4.28 -26.14
CA SER A 332 -9.17 5.28 -25.07
C SER A 332 -9.93 4.76 -23.85
N PHE A 333 -10.67 3.65 -23.97
CA PHE A 333 -11.48 3.14 -22.87
C PHE A 333 -10.64 2.75 -21.66
N SER A 334 -11.10 3.17 -20.49
CA SER A 334 -10.47 2.89 -19.21
C SER A 334 -11.48 2.21 -18.27
N TYR A 335 -11.00 1.33 -17.42
CA TYR A 335 -11.84 0.56 -16.51
C TYR A 335 -11.20 0.45 -15.14
N LYS A 336 -12.03 0.21 -14.13
CA LYS A 336 -11.58 -0.31 -12.84
C LYS A 336 -12.16 -1.70 -12.63
N TYR A 337 -11.40 -2.57 -11.97
CA TYR A 337 -11.82 -3.90 -11.55
C TYR A 337 -11.85 -3.98 -10.03
N SER A 338 -12.99 -4.33 -9.46
CA SER A 338 -13.11 -4.54 -8.02
C SER A 338 -12.73 -5.98 -7.66
N LEU A 339 -11.67 -6.13 -6.85
CA LEU A 339 -11.22 -7.44 -6.36
C LEU A 339 -12.29 -8.12 -5.50
N ASN A 340 -13.02 -7.35 -4.70
CA ASN A 340 -14.04 -7.85 -3.80
C ASN A 340 -15.32 -8.27 -4.54
N LEU A 341 -15.74 -7.47 -5.52
CA LEU A 341 -16.98 -7.71 -6.26
C LEU A 341 -16.79 -8.60 -7.50
N ASN A 342 -15.53 -8.89 -7.87
CA ASN A 342 -15.18 -9.60 -9.11
C ASN A 342 -15.89 -9.00 -10.33
N LYS A 343 -15.81 -7.67 -10.48
CA LYS A 343 -16.57 -6.93 -11.50
C LYS A 343 -15.74 -5.79 -12.08
N TRP A 344 -15.86 -5.64 -13.40
CA TRP A 344 -15.35 -4.48 -14.13
C TRP A 344 -16.40 -3.37 -14.21
N GLU A 345 -15.93 -2.13 -14.10
CA GLU A 345 -16.73 -0.92 -14.28
C GLU A 345 -15.96 0.03 -15.18
N GLN A 346 -16.64 0.60 -16.17
CA GLN A 346 -16.04 1.62 -17.03
C GLN A 346 -15.88 2.92 -16.25
N ILE A 347 -14.72 3.55 -16.38
CA ILE A 347 -14.41 4.87 -15.82
C ILE A 347 -14.22 5.87 -16.97
N ALA A 348 -13.89 7.12 -16.66
CA ALA A 348 -13.62 8.13 -17.67
C ALA A 348 -12.53 7.64 -18.64
N SER A 349 -12.83 7.70 -19.93
CA SER A 349 -11.89 7.34 -20.99
C SER A 349 -10.71 8.31 -21.04
N LEU A 350 -9.55 7.83 -21.47
CA LEU A 350 -8.39 8.66 -21.75
C LEU A 350 -8.76 9.79 -22.72
N PRO A 351 -8.26 11.02 -22.51
CA PRO A 351 -8.49 12.13 -23.44
C PRO A 351 -8.02 11.83 -24.87
N ASN A 352 -6.93 11.06 -25.01
CA ASN A 352 -6.42 10.55 -26.28
C ASN A 352 -6.17 9.04 -26.16
N PRO A 353 -6.52 8.23 -27.18
CA PRO A 353 -6.22 6.79 -27.19
C PRO A 353 -4.72 6.54 -27.00
N SER A 354 -4.35 5.61 -26.12
CA SER A 354 -2.95 5.28 -25.86
C SER A 354 -2.73 3.80 -25.51
N ARG A 355 -1.56 3.29 -25.86
CA ARG A 355 -1.03 1.95 -25.55
C ARG A 355 0.29 2.03 -24.78
N SER A 356 0.72 0.90 -24.25
CA SER A 356 1.95 0.73 -23.46
C SER A 356 2.02 1.78 -22.36
N ASN A 357 0.89 1.95 -21.66
CA ASN A 357 0.72 2.89 -20.58
C ASN A 357 1.40 2.35 -19.32
N CYS A 358 2.06 3.25 -18.59
CA CYS A 358 2.64 2.97 -17.29
C CYS A 358 1.90 3.85 -16.27
N THR A 359 1.42 3.26 -15.19
CA THR A 359 0.71 3.97 -14.13
C THR A 359 1.40 3.80 -12.79
N ILE A 360 1.31 4.84 -11.97
CA ILE A 360 1.64 4.79 -10.55
C ILE A 360 0.52 5.45 -9.74
N LEU A 361 0.27 4.93 -8.55
CA LEU A 361 -0.61 5.53 -7.57
C LEU A 361 0.15 6.57 -6.76
N ASP A 362 -0.45 7.75 -6.56
CA ASP A 362 -0.04 8.73 -5.57
C ASP A 362 -1.27 9.19 -4.79
N ASP A 363 -1.45 8.63 -3.59
CA ASP A 363 -2.61 8.89 -2.73
C ASP A 363 -3.92 8.52 -3.46
N GLU A 364 -4.88 9.43 -3.61
CA GLU A 364 -6.13 9.19 -4.36
C GLU A 364 -6.04 9.52 -5.86
N LYS A 365 -4.82 9.60 -6.41
CA LYS A 365 -4.58 9.97 -7.80
C LYS A 365 -3.72 8.92 -8.50
N ILE A 366 -4.04 8.66 -9.76
CA ILE A 366 -3.22 7.79 -10.61
C ILE A 366 -2.51 8.67 -11.62
N ILE A 367 -1.18 8.65 -11.58
CA ILE A 367 -0.32 9.35 -12.51
C ILE A 367 0.05 8.36 -13.62
N LEU A 368 -0.16 8.74 -14.88
CA LEU A 368 0.10 7.85 -16.01
C LEU A 368 0.62 8.58 -17.24
N SER A 369 1.35 7.84 -18.05
CA SER A 369 1.82 8.25 -19.37
C SER A 369 1.99 7.00 -20.22
N GLY A 370 2.14 7.17 -21.53
CA GLY A 370 2.16 6.06 -22.46
C GLY A 370 2.57 6.48 -23.85
N PHE A 371 2.52 5.54 -24.80
CA PHE A 371 3.16 5.71 -26.10
C PHE A 371 2.62 6.93 -26.86
N GLN A 372 1.31 7.13 -26.94
CA GLN A 372 0.69 8.21 -27.71
C GLN A 372 0.52 9.53 -26.93
N LEU A 373 0.73 9.53 -25.62
CA LEU A 373 0.42 10.69 -24.77
C LEU A 373 1.52 11.76 -24.89
N SER A 374 1.12 12.99 -25.17
CA SER A 374 2.01 14.18 -25.23
C SER A 374 2.15 14.91 -23.89
N SER A 375 1.59 14.35 -22.82
CA SER A 375 1.63 14.88 -21.46
C SER A 375 1.53 13.73 -20.45
N VAL A 376 1.95 13.97 -19.22
CA VAL A 376 1.58 13.08 -18.10
C VAL A 376 0.14 13.40 -17.70
N LEU A 377 -0.67 12.38 -17.51
CA LEU A 377 -2.04 12.53 -17.04
C LEU A 377 -2.11 12.21 -15.55
N VAL A 378 -2.96 12.95 -14.84
CA VAL A 378 -3.30 12.70 -13.44
C VAL A 378 -4.79 12.43 -13.38
N TYR A 379 -5.14 11.18 -13.16
CA TYR A 379 -6.51 10.73 -12.99
C TYR A 379 -6.90 10.84 -11.50
N ASP A 380 -7.87 11.70 -11.21
CA ASP A 380 -8.44 11.87 -9.87
C ASP A 380 -9.53 10.81 -9.68
N ILE A 381 -9.28 9.86 -8.76
CA ILE A 381 -10.14 8.69 -8.55
C ILE A 381 -11.53 9.13 -8.06
N SER A 382 -11.58 10.12 -7.17
CA SER A 382 -12.83 10.61 -6.56
C SER A 382 -13.72 11.33 -7.57
N LYS A 383 -13.10 12.07 -8.49
CA LYS A 383 -13.80 12.88 -9.49
C LYS A 383 -14.04 12.13 -10.80
N ASN A 384 -13.41 10.98 -10.99
CA ASN A 384 -13.45 10.22 -12.24
C ASN A 384 -13.09 11.12 -13.44
N SER A 385 -11.98 11.84 -13.34
CA SER A 385 -11.59 12.85 -14.33
C SER A 385 -10.08 13.00 -14.44
N TYR A 386 -9.61 13.56 -15.56
CA TYR A 386 -8.20 13.76 -15.84
C TYR A 386 -7.82 15.23 -15.72
N SER A 387 -6.60 15.44 -15.23
CA SER A 387 -5.86 16.68 -15.40
C SER A 387 -4.53 16.38 -16.11
N PHE A 388 -3.95 17.39 -16.74
CA PHE A 388 -2.74 17.27 -17.53
C PHE A 388 -1.57 17.89 -16.76
N PHE A 389 -0.43 17.22 -16.79
CA PHE A 389 0.78 17.68 -16.14
C PHE A 389 2.00 17.46 -17.05
N GLY A 390 2.74 18.54 -17.32
CA GLY A 390 3.98 18.50 -18.08
C GLY A 390 3.82 18.06 -19.53
N ASN A 391 4.84 18.33 -20.34
CA ASN A 391 4.87 17.93 -21.74
C ASN A 391 5.93 16.84 -21.92
N VAL A 392 5.56 15.81 -22.67
CA VAL A 392 6.44 14.70 -23.11
C VAL A 392 6.18 14.48 -24.60
N GLU A 393 7.09 13.82 -25.31
CA GLU A 393 6.95 13.60 -26.75
C GLU A 393 5.95 12.48 -27.04
N PRO A 394 4.92 12.68 -27.87
CA PRO A 394 4.06 11.57 -28.28
C PRO A 394 4.82 10.56 -29.16
N ASN A 395 4.28 9.36 -29.27
CA ASN A 395 4.80 8.21 -30.04
C ASN A 395 6.17 7.71 -29.59
N ASN A 396 6.38 7.67 -28.28
CA ASN A 396 7.62 7.17 -27.69
C ASN A 396 7.31 6.37 -26.42
N HIS A 397 8.03 5.28 -26.17
CA HIS A 397 7.81 4.47 -24.97
C HIS A 397 8.15 5.26 -23.71
N LYS A 398 7.27 5.16 -22.70
CA LYS A 398 7.41 5.88 -21.45
C LYS A 398 7.26 4.97 -20.27
N PHE A 399 8.07 5.26 -19.26
CA PHE A 399 8.01 4.59 -17.97
C PHE A 399 7.87 5.64 -16.90
N ILE A 400 7.12 5.33 -15.85
CA ILE A 400 6.97 6.22 -14.72
C ILE A 400 7.36 5.46 -13.46
N CYS A 401 8.11 6.12 -12.59
CA CYS A 401 8.28 5.66 -11.23
C CYS A 401 8.29 6.85 -10.27
N LYS A 402 8.21 6.58 -8.97
CA LYS A 402 8.33 7.62 -7.95
C LYS A 402 9.27 7.23 -6.83
N SER A 403 9.83 8.26 -6.22
CA SER A 403 10.35 8.22 -4.86
C SER A 403 9.31 8.83 -3.91
N ASP A 404 9.65 8.97 -2.64
CA ASP A 404 8.74 9.56 -1.64
C ASP A 404 8.48 11.05 -1.89
N LYS A 405 9.33 11.72 -2.70
CA LYS A 405 9.25 13.16 -2.98
C LYS A 405 9.07 13.49 -4.46
N ASN A 406 9.68 12.68 -5.33
CA ASN A 406 9.79 12.98 -6.75
C ASN A 406 9.08 11.94 -7.61
N LEU A 407 8.46 12.42 -8.69
CA LEU A 407 8.01 11.69 -9.85
C LEU A 407 9.12 11.68 -10.91
N TYR A 408 9.33 10.54 -11.54
CA TYR A 408 10.27 10.37 -12.65
C TYR A 408 9.53 9.81 -13.87
N VAL A 409 9.76 10.42 -15.04
CA VAL A 409 9.27 9.92 -16.33
C VAL A 409 10.45 9.71 -17.26
N PHE A 410 10.54 8.52 -17.83
CA PHE A 410 11.58 8.11 -18.75
C PHE A 410 11.04 8.14 -20.17
N GLU A 411 11.80 8.68 -21.11
CA GLU A 411 11.45 8.75 -22.54
C GLU A 411 12.72 8.71 -23.38
N GLY A 412 13.00 7.58 -24.03
CA GLY A 412 14.26 7.42 -24.75
C GLY A 412 15.46 7.61 -23.80
N ASN A 413 16.28 8.62 -24.06
CA ASN A 413 17.39 9.01 -23.19
C ASN A 413 17.06 10.22 -22.28
N LYS A 414 15.80 10.65 -22.19
CA LYS A 414 15.39 11.77 -21.33
C LYS A 414 14.81 11.24 -20.02
N LEU A 415 15.19 11.90 -18.93
CA LEU A 415 14.60 11.75 -17.61
C LEU A 415 13.95 13.08 -17.23
N TYR A 416 12.63 13.06 -17.10
CA TYR A 416 11.84 14.15 -16.56
C TYR A 416 11.64 13.92 -15.06
N GLU A 417 11.97 14.89 -14.23
CA GLU A 417 11.83 14.81 -12.77
C GLU A 417 10.97 15.96 -12.26
N SER A 418 10.04 15.67 -11.36
CA SER A 418 9.18 16.67 -10.73
C SER A 418 8.91 16.34 -9.27
N LEU A 419 8.73 17.35 -8.42
CA LEU A 419 8.19 17.16 -7.07
C LEU A 419 6.73 16.69 -7.16
N LEU A 420 6.32 15.73 -6.31
CA LEU A 420 4.94 15.22 -6.30
C LEU A 420 3.92 16.29 -5.84
N LYS A 421 4.33 17.26 -5.00
CA LYS A 421 3.50 18.36 -4.48
C LYS A 421 4.37 19.60 -4.17
N PRO A 422 3.90 20.86 -4.32
CA PRO A 422 2.58 21.30 -4.80
C PRO A 422 2.57 21.81 -6.24
N GLN A 423 3.73 21.99 -6.87
CA GLN A 423 3.87 22.38 -8.26
C GLN A 423 4.66 21.31 -8.99
N LEU A 424 3.93 20.55 -9.80
CA LEU A 424 4.53 19.61 -10.70
C LEU A 424 5.13 20.44 -11.85
N SER A 425 6.46 20.45 -11.98
CA SER A 425 7.19 21.05 -13.10
C SER A 425 8.42 20.18 -13.38
N PHE A 426 8.69 19.89 -14.65
CA PHE A 426 9.79 18.99 -14.99
C PHE A 426 11.14 19.72 -15.08
N SER A 427 12.13 19.22 -14.36
CA SER A 427 13.53 19.33 -14.76
C SER A 427 13.89 18.16 -15.68
N ILE A 428 14.63 18.43 -16.75
CA ILE A 428 15.01 17.41 -17.74
C ILE A 428 16.51 17.17 -17.66
N THR A 429 16.88 15.90 -17.57
CA THR A 429 18.27 15.44 -17.66
C THR A 429 18.40 14.32 -18.68
N ASN A 430 19.56 14.19 -19.32
CA ASN A 430 19.83 13.08 -20.23
C ASN A 430 20.43 11.89 -19.46
N LEU A 431 19.90 10.71 -19.72
CA LEU A 431 20.42 9.43 -19.30
C LEU A 431 21.53 8.97 -20.25
N SER A 432 22.46 8.20 -19.72
CA SER A 432 23.50 7.51 -20.50
C SER A 432 22.95 6.34 -21.34
N ILE A 433 21.72 5.92 -21.08
CA ILE A 433 21.05 4.78 -21.71
C ILE A 433 19.77 5.25 -22.40
N TYR A 434 19.55 4.74 -23.61
CA TYR A 434 18.33 4.98 -24.38
C TYR A 434 17.31 3.86 -24.14
N LEU A 435 16.15 4.21 -23.60
CA LEU A 435 15.05 3.31 -23.25
C LEU A 435 13.90 3.50 -24.24
N ASN A 436 13.74 2.59 -25.20
CA ASN A 436 12.68 2.67 -26.21
C ASN A 436 12.11 1.30 -26.54
N SER A 437 11.38 0.73 -25.57
CA SER A 437 10.82 -0.61 -25.64
C SER A 437 9.59 -0.73 -24.73
N GLU A 438 8.73 -1.72 -24.90
CA GLU A 438 7.59 -1.91 -23.99
C GLU A 438 8.02 -2.60 -22.69
N MET A 439 7.27 -2.35 -21.62
CA MET A 439 7.44 -3.11 -20.37
C MET A 439 6.92 -4.53 -20.56
N ARG A 440 7.72 -5.52 -20.15
CA ARG A 440 7.30 -6.92 -20.10
C ARG A 440 6.62 -7.30 -18.79
N SER A 441 6.89 -6.57 -17.72
CA SER A 441 6.38 -6.81 -16.37
C SER A 441 6.15 -5.49 -15.64
N PHE A 442 5.56 -5.54 -14.46
CA PHE A 442 5.48 -4.39 -13.55
C PHE A 442 6.88 -4.01 -13.04
N SER A 443 7.06 -2.73 -12.72
CA SER A 443 8.30 -2.26 -12.08
C SER A 443 8.37 -2.70 -10.62
N ILE A 444 9.58 -2.93 -10.11
CA ILE A 444 9.83 -3.26 -8.71
C ILE A 444 10.66 -2.15 -8.09
N ARG A 445 10.27 -1.68 -6.90
CA ARG A 445 11.09 -0.80 -6.08
C ARG A 445 11.73 -1.61 -4.95
N ASN A 446 13.04 -1.51 -4.80
CA ASN A 446 13.74 -2.00 -3.62
C ASN A 446 14.69 -0.91 -3.13
N LYS A 447 14.45 -0.41 -1.92
CA LYS A 447 15.20 0.71 -1.33
C LYS A 447 15.21 1.92 -2.27
N GLN A 448 16.41 2.35 -2.68
CA GLN A 448 16.65 3.49 -3.56
C GLN A 448 16.74 3.08 -5.03
N CYS A 449 16.36 1.86 -5.40
CA CYS A 449 16.44 1.38 -6.77
C CYS A 449 15.05 1.02 -7.32
N VAL A 450 14.81 1.37 -8.58
CA VAL A 450 13.66 0.90 -9.37
C VAL A 450 14.17 0.01 -10.48
N TYR A 451 13.60 -1.19 -10.56
CA TYR A 451 13.95 -2.21 -11.54
C TYR A 451 12.87 -2.28 -12.60
N ILE A 452 13.27 -2.35 -13.87
CA ILE A 452 12.38 -2.34 -15.02
C ILE A 452 12.81 -3.46 -15.97
N LEU A 453 11.86 -4.29 -16.41
CA LEU A 453 12.08 -5.32 -17.43
C LEU A 453 11.41 -4.91 -18.75
N LEU A 454 12.21 -4.81 -19.81
CA LEU A 454 11.76 -4.42 -21.15
C LEU A 454 11.72 -5.60 -22.13
N ASP A 455 11.16 -5.39 -23.32
CA ASP A 455 11.05 -6.46 -24.35
C ASP A 455 12.38 -6.99 -24.85
N ASP A 456 13.47 -6.25 -24.67
CA ASP A 456 14.82 -6.72 -25.00
C ASP A 456 15.35 -7.74 -23.98
N LEU A 457 14.51 -8.14 -23.02
CA LEU A 457 14.79 -9.09 -21.95
C LEU A 457 15.97 -8.65 -21.07
N LYS A 458 16.21 -7.35 -20.96
CA LYS A 458 17.17 -6.78 -20.02
C LYS A 458 16.46 -6.16 -18.83
N ILE A 459 17.09 -6.32 -17.67
CA ILE A 459 16.68 -5.67 -16.43
C ILE A 459 17.49 -4.38 -16.30
N TYR A 460 16.79 -3.26 -16.31
CA TYR A 460 17.34 -1.93 -16.08
C TYR A 460 17.15 -1.54 -14.61
N VAL A 461 18.10 -0.80 -14.05
CA VAL A 461 18.06 -0.31 -12.67
C VAL A 461 18.26 1.19 -12.68
N PHE A 462 17.29 1.89 -12.14
CA PHE A 462 17.37 3.31 -11.86
C PHE A 462 17.65 3.54 -10.39
N ASN A 463 18.75 4.20 -10.07
CA ASN A 463 19.06 4.63 -8.71
C ASN A 463 18.41 5.98 -8.43
N LEU A 464 17.43 6.02 -7.52
CA LEU A 464 16.68 7.21 -7.13
C LEU A 464 17.54 8.30 -6.48
N ALA A 465 18.68 7.93 -5.88
CA ALA A 465 19.59 8.88 -5.23
C ALA A 465 20.60 9.50 -6.21
N THR A 466 21.22 8.67 -7.07
CA THR A 466 22.21 9.15 -8.05
C THR A 466 21.60 9.59 -9.38
N LYS A 467 20.35 9.20 -9.65
CA LYS A 467 19.62 9.40 -10.92
C LYS A 467 20.29 8.72 -12.10
N GLU A 468 21.09 7.70 -11.84
CA GLU A 468 21.76 6.93 -12.87
C GLU A 468 20.92 5.71 -13.28
N MET A 469 20.89 5.46 -14.58
CA MET A 469 20.31 4.25 -15.17
C MET A 469 21.44 3.31 -15.59
N SER A 470 21.34 2.03 -15.24
CA SER A 470 22.27 0.99 -15.67
C SER A 470 21.54 -0.30 -16.06
N ILE A 471 22.22 -1.18 -16.81
CA ILE A 471 21.72 -2.53 -17.09
C ILE A 471 22.25 -3.46 -15.98
N LEU A 472 21.35 -4.14 -15.27
CA LEU A 472 21.73 -5.13 -14.26
C LEU A 472 22.24 -6.41 -14.92
N ARG A 473 21.41 -7.00 -15.78
CA ARG A 473 21.67 -8.26 -16.49
C ARG A 473 20.59 -8.53 -17.53
N SER A 474 20.85 -9.46 -18.44
CA SER A 474 19.81 -10.09 -19.25
C SER A 474 19.11 -11.21 -18.49
N VAL A 475 17.83 -11.42 -18.82
CA VAL A 475 17.05 -12.56 -18.37
C VAL A 475 17.55 -13.83 -19.07
N LYS A 476 17.77 -14.89 -18.29
CA LYS A 476 18.17 -16.20 -18.80
C LYS A 476 16.92 -17.05 -18.98
N ILE A 477 16.40 -17.04 -20.20
CA ILE A 477 15.30 -17.92 -20.57
C ILE A 477 15.90 -19.21 -21.10
N GLN A 478 15.74 -20.31 -20.37
CA GLN A 478 16.05 -21.66 -20.87
C GLN A 478 14.87 -22.24 -21.65
#